data_AF-A0A923A1K8-F1
#
_entry.id   AF-A0A923A1K8-F1
#
_cell.length_a   1.000
_cell.length_b   1.000
_cell.length_c   1.000
_cell.angle_alpha   90.00
_cell.angle_beta   90.00
_cell.angle_gamma   90.00
#
_symmetry.space_group_name_H-M   'P 1'
#
loop_
_entity.id
_entity.type
_entity.pdbx_description
1 polymer ?
#
loop_
_entity_poly.entity_id
_entity_poly.type
_entity_poly.pdbx_seq_one_letter_code
_entity_poly.pdbx_strand_id
1 'polypeptide(L)'
;VHAGVLQKDLLDRIRTDLEGIKPMSAVFDPEYVKRLNGTYIKKGNTKMDLADQLREDIQKFKKENNLDRVVMVWCGSTEAYIEPIDVHESLAQFEKGLTENNPAIAPSMIYAYAALKENVPYANGAPNLTVDIPAIQELARNNRIPISGKDFKTGQTLMKTILAPGLKARLLGLSGWFSTNILGNRDGEVLDDPMSFKSKEVSKLGVLEYILQPKVYPDLYDNYYHKVRINYYPPRGDNKEGWDNIDIFGWLDYPMQIKVDFLCRDSILA
;
A
#
# COMPACT_ATOMS: atom_id res chain seq x y z
N VAL A 1 24.91 2.73 1.91
CA VAL A 1 23.75 2.22 1.14
C VAL A 1 22.75 1.66 2.13
N HIS A 2 21.63 2.34 2.38
CA HIS A 2 20.71 1.98 3.47
C HIS A 2 19.67 0.91 3.09
N ALA A 3 19.26 0.86 1.81
CA ALA A 3 18.17 -0.05 1.37
C ALA A 3 18.61 -1.50 1.10
N GLY A 4 19.91 -1.73 0.82
CA GLY A 4 20.43 -3.09 0.58
C GLY A 4 19.91 -3.81 -0.68
N VAL A 5 19.34 -3.08 -1.64
CA VAL A 5 18.68 -3.64 -2.85
C VAL A 5 19.68 -3.88 -3.98
N LEU A 6 20.34 -2.82 -4.44
CA LEU A 6 21.22 -2.83 -5.60
C LEU A 6 22.65 -3.23 -5.23
N GLN A 7 23.35 -3.88 -6.17
CA GLN A 7 24.76 -4.18 -6.03
C GLN A 7 25.59 -2.90 -5.95
N LYS A 8 26.69 -2.95 -5.18
CA LYS A 8 27.57 -1.80 -4.97
C LYS A 8 28.12 -1.25 -6.28
N ASP A 9 28.61 -2.11 -7.17
CA ASP A 9 29.18 -1.68 -8.45
C ASP A 9 28.18 -0.94 -9.34
N LEU A 10 26.89 -1.29 -9.26
CA LEU A 10 25.84 -0.56 -9.96
C LEU A 10 25.62 0.82 -9.32
N LEU A 11 25.56 0.88 -7.98
CA LEU A 11 25.42 2.14 -7.25
C LEU A 11 26.59 3.09 -7.51
N ASP A 12 27.81 2.58 -7.57
CA ASP A 12 29.00 3.37 -7.86
C ASP A 12 28.94 4.00 -9.27
N ARG A 13 28.33 3.31 -10.24
CA ARG A 13 28.15 3.82 -11.62
C ARG A 13 27.13 4.96 -11.72
N ILE A 14 26.10 4.96 -10.87
CA ILE A 14 25.01 5.96 -10.88
C ILE A 14 25.08 6.91 -9.68
N ARG A 15 26.22 6.91 -8.98
CA ARG A 15 26.38 7.60 -7.69
C ARG A 15 26.16 9.09 -7.81
N THR A 16 26.79 9.73 -8.79
CA THR A 16 26.74 11.18 -8.99
C THR A 16 25.30 11.66 -9.21
N ASP A 17 24.52 10.92 -9.99
CA ASP A 17 23.12 11.27 -10.26
C ASP A 17 22.26 11.11 -9.00
N LEU A 18 22.41 10.00 -8.27
CA LEU A 18 21.62 9.73 -7.06
C LEU A 18 21.95 10.69 -5.90
N GLU A 19 23.22 11.07 -5.72
CA GLU A 19 23.63 12.03 -4.68
C GLU A 19 23.07 13.45 -4.94
N GLY A 20 22.75 13.77 -6.20
CA GLY A 20 22.08 15.02 -6.57
C GLY A 20 20.60 15.07 -6.18
N ILE A 21 19.95 13.92 -6.00
CA ILE A 21 18.51 13.83 -5.69
C ILE A 21 18.32 13.93 -4.18
N LYS A 22 17.69 15.01 -3.72
CA LYS A 22 17.38 15.24 -2.31
C LYS A 22 15.86 15.20 -2.08
N PRO A 23 15.36 14.36 -1.16
CA PRO A 23 13.96 14.40 -0.76
C PRO A 23 13.56 15.78 -0.25
N MET A 24 12.31 16.17 -0.44
CA MET A 24 11.71 17.35 0.19
C MET A 24 11.27 17.03 1.62
N SER A 25 11.02 18.06 2.44
CA SER A 25 10.47 17.84 3.78
C SER A 25 9.06 17.24 3.67
N ALA A 26 8.75 16.27 4.52
CA ALA A 26 7.54 15.47 4.40
C ALA A 26 6.49 15.83 5.46
N VAL A 27 5.20 15.70 5.14
CA VAL A 27 4.15 15.55 6.16
C VAL A 27 4.30 14.17 6.79
N PHE A 28 4.50 14.12 8.10
CA PHE A 28 4.74 12.89 8.85
C PHE A 28 4.00 12.97 10.21
N ASP A 29 3.32 11.88 10.57
CA ASP A 29 2.62 11.75 11.83
C ASP A 29 2.97 10.38 12.47
N PRO A 30 3.65 10.36 13.63
CA PRO A 30 4.05 9.12 14.28
C PRO A 30 2.86 8.29 14.77
N GLU A 31 1.66 8.86 14.95
CA GLU A 31 0.48 8.07 15.32
C GLU A 31 0.07 7.10 14.21
N TYR A 32 0.30 7.48 12.96
CA TYR A 32 0.04 6.64 11.79
C TYR A 32 1.22 5.72 11.45
N VAL A 33 2.45 6.05 11.84
CA VAL A 33 3.65 5.23 11.57
C VAL A 33 4.58 5.17 12.80
N LYS A 34 4.17 4.41 13.80
CA LYS A 34 4.74 4.40 15.17
C LYS A 34 6.19 3.94 15.28
N ARG A 35 6.65 3.09 14.36
CA ARG A 35 7.99 2.50 14.39
C ARG A 35 9.07 3.39 13.75
N LEU A 36 8.70 4.53 13.17
CA LEU A 36 9.63 5.42 12.49
C LEU A 36 9.76 6.78 13.20
N ASN A 37 10.95 7.35 13.11
CA ASN A 37 11.25 8.71 13.53
C ASN A 37 11.62 9.55 12.31
N GLY A 38 10.81 10.55 11.97
CA GLY A 38 11.12 11.48 10.89
C GLY A 38 12.12 12.55 11.32
N THR A 39 13.10 12.87 10.47
CA THR A 39 14.10 13.92 10.72
C THR A 39 13.97 15.13 9.78
N TYR A 40 13.15 15.01 8.73
CA TYR A 40 12.96 16.05 7.72
C TYR A 40 11.46 16.29 7.49
N ILE A 41 10.81 16.91 8.48
CA ILE A 41 9.35 16.99 8.60
C ILE A 41 8.88 18.44 8.37
N LYS A 42 7.76 18.61 7.67
CA LYS A 42 7.04 19.88 7.53
C LYS A 42 6.40 20.32 8.84
N LYS A 43 6.27 21.63 9.06
CA LYS A 43 5.64 22.18 10.27
C LYS A 43 4.53 23.14 9.86
N GLY A 44 3.38 23.02 10.50
CA GLY A 44 2.20 23.87 10.29
C GLY A 44 1.35 23.86 11.56
N ASN A 45 0.50 24.88 11.73
CA ASN A 45 -0.45 24.93 12.84
C ASN A 45 -1.64 24.03 12.57
N THR A 46 -2.02 23.88 11.30
CA THR A 46 -3.13 23.03 10.85
C THR A 46 -2.70 22.00 9.81
N LYS A 47 -3.47 20.92 9.65
CA LYS A 47 -3.31 19.98 8.53
C LYS A 47 -3.57 20.65 7.18
N MET A 48 -4.37 21.72 7.15
CA MET A 48 -4.51 22.57 5.96
C MET A 48 -3.20 23.30 5.62
N ASP A 49 -2.50 23.85 6.61
CA ASP A 49 -1.19 24.49 6.39
C ASP A 49 -0.17 23.50 5.78
N LEU A 50 -0.24 22.24 6.22
CA LEU A 50 0.60 21.16 5.68
C LEU A 50 0.20 20.78 4.25
N ALA A 51 -1.11 20.77 3.95
CA ALA A 51 -1.62 20.58 2.60
C ALA A 51 -1.14 21.68 1.66
N ASP A 52 -1.23 22.94 2.09
CA ASP A 52 -0.80 24.09 1.30
C ASP A 52 0.71 24.08 1.04
N GLN A 53 1.53 23.69 2.02
CA GLN A 53 2.97 23.48 1.79
C GLN A 53 3.27 22.38 0.76
N LEU A 54 2.48 21.29 0.73
CA LEU A 54 2.64 20.27 -0.31
C LEU A 54 2.21 20.78 -1.69
N ARG A 55 1.17 21.61 -1.75
CA ARG A 55 0.74 22.25 -3.00
C ARG A 55 1.83 23.19 -3.53
N GLU A 56 2.45 23.98 -2.66
CA GLU A 56 3.60 24.84 -3.00
C GLU A 56 4.78 24.01 -3.53
N ASP A 57 5.11 22.88 -2.88
CA ASP A 57 6.17 21.98 -3.36
C ASP A 57 5.87 21.46 -4.77
N ILE A 58 4.64 21.04 -5.06
CA ILE A 58 4.22 20.56 -6.38
C ILE A 58 4.36 21.68 -7.42
N GLN A 59 3.87 22.89 -7.11
CA GLN A 59 3.94 24.04 -8.01
C GLN A 59 5.39 24.44 -8.29
N LYS A 60 6.22 24.49 -7.26
CA LYS A 60 7.65 24.78 -7.37
C LYS A 60 8.36 23.73 -8.20
N PHE A 61 8.13 22.44 -7.94
CA PHE A 61 8.71 21.33 -8.70
C PHE A 61 8.34 21.42 -10.19
N LYS A 62 7.07 21.67 -10.52
CA LYS A 62 6.61 21.89 -11.89
C LYS A 62 7.35 23.04 -12.56
N LYS A 63 7.45 24.19 -11.89
CA LYS A 63 8.06 25.41 -12.43
C LYS A 63 9.58 25.26 -12.62
N GLU A 64 10.29 24.77 -11.62
CA GLU A 64 11.75 24.64 -11.66
C GLU A 64 12.23 23.64 -12.73
N ASN A 65 11.41 22.63 -13.03
CA ASN A 65 11.73 21.61 -14.03
C ASN A 65 11.02 21.83 -15.38
N ASN A 66 10.27 22.94 -15.53
CA ASN A 66 9.49 23.27 -16.73
C ASN A 66 8.59 22.10 -17.20
N LEU A 67 7.79 21.54 -16.29
CA LEU A 67 6.98 20.35 -16.52
C LEU A 67 5.52 20.69 -16.80
N ASP A 68 5.01 20.20 -17.94
CA ASP A 68 3.58 20.28 -18.26
C ASP A 68 2.75 19.17 -17.58
N ARG A 69 3.40 18.06 -17.20
CA ARG A 69 2.74 16.86 -16.66
C ARG A 69 3.51 16.31 -15.48
N VAL A 70 2.78 16.01 -14.40
CA VAL A 70 3.30 15.38 -13.19
C VAL A 70 2.31 14.32 -12.72
N VAL A 71 2.83 13.27 -12.08
CA VAL A 71 2.05 12.24 -11.39
C VAL A 71 2.63 12.10 -9.99
N MET A 72 1.78 11.85 -9.00
CA MET A 72 2.20 11.53 -7.64
C MET A 72 1.88 10.06 -7.34
N VAL A 73 2.86 9.35 -6.78
CA VAL A 73 2.70 7.97 -6.33
C VAL A 73 3.12 7.89 -4.88
N TRP A 74 2.23 7.41 -4.03
CA TRP A 74 2.55 7.15 -2.63
C TRP A 74 3.35 5.85 -2.51
N CYS A 75 4.64 6.00 -2.24
CA CYS A 75 5.54 4.93 -1.81
C CYS A 75 6.02 5.17 -0.36
N GLY A 76 5.23 5.90 0.43
CA GLY A 76 5.47 6.10 1.85
C GLY A 76 5.15 4.84 2.65
N SER A 77 5.54 4.83 3.93
CA SER A 77 5.29 3.70 4.82
C SER A 77 3.80 3.38 4.95
N THR A 78 3.50 2.11 5.21
CA THR A 78 2.14 1.67 5.55
C THR A 78 1.70 2.34 6.86
N GLU A 79 0.60 3.07 6.79
CA GLU A 79 -0.03 3.75 7.91
C GLU A 79 -0.96 2.80 8.66
N ALA A 80 -1.17 3.11 9.94
CA ALA A 80 -2.07 2.39 10.82
C ALA A 80 -3.49 2.28 10.22
N TYR A 81 -4.12 1.12 10.41
CA TYR A 81 -5.48 0.88 9.96
C TYR A 81 -6.48 1.81 10.65
N ILE A 82 -7.26 2.52 9.85
CA ILE A 82 -8.41 3.31 10.28
C ILE A 82 -9.61 3.02 9.36
N GLU A 83 -10.81 3.28 9.87
CA GLU A 83 -12.05 3.15 9.11
C GLU A 83 -12.57 4.53 8.69
N PRO A 84 -13.29 4.63 7.55
CA PRO A 84 -13.95 5.86 7.20
C PRO A 84 -14.95 6.26 8.29
N ILE A 85 -14.98 7.57 8.59
CA ILE A 85 -15.90 8.21 9.56
C ILE A 85 -16.39 9.50 8.91
N ASP A 86 -17.30 10.22 9.57
CA ASP A 86 -17.95 11.43 9.05
C ASP A 86 -17.00 12.41 8.33
N VAL A 87 -15.83 12.71 8.89
CA VAL A 87 -14.85 13.64 8.27
C VAL A 87 -14.39 13.24 6.87
N HIS A 88 -14.57 11.97 6.49
CA HIS A 88 -14.19 11.39 5.20
C HIS A 88 -15.33 11.37 4.17
N GLU A 89 -16.56 11.71 4.56
CA GLU A 89 -17.78 11.49 3.74
C GLU A 89 -17.99 12.54 2.64
N SER A 90 -17.45 13.75 2.78
CA SER A 90 -17.55 14.79 1.76
C SER A 90 -16.35 15.72 1.76
N LEU A 91 -16.07 16.34 0.61
CA LEU A 91 -14.97 17.29 0.46
C LEU A 91 -15.07 18.45 1.47
N ALA A 92 -16.28 18.97 1.69
CA ALA A 92 -16.51 20.07 2.63
C ALA A 92 -16.17 19.66 4.08
N GLN A 93 -16.56 18.46 4.51
CA GLN A 93 -16.23 17.96 5.85
C GLN A 93 -14.73 17.68 5.99
N PHE A 94 -14.11 17.14 4.94
CA PHE A 94 -12.68 16.88 4.91
C PHE A 94 -11.85 18.18 5.00
N GLU A 95 -12.19 19.21 4.23
CA GLU A 95 -11.52 20.52 4.25
C GLU A 95 -11.69 21.24 5.61
N LYS A 96 -12.88 21.11 6.21
CA LYS A 96 -13.11 21.57 7.59
C LYS A 96 -12.21 20.80 8.56
N GLY A 97 -12.14 19.47 8.44
CA GLY A 97 -11.28 18.62 9.27
C GLY A 97 -9.79 18.93 9.12
N LEU A 98 -9.32 19.30 7.93
CA LEU A 98 -7.94 19.76 7.71
C LEU A 98 -7.64 21.04 8.51
N THR A 99 -8.57 21.99 8.50
CA THR A 99 -8.43 23.26 9.24
C THR A 99 -8.51 23.04 10.77
N GLU A 100 -9.37 22.12 11.21
CA GLU A 100 -9.59 21.79 12.63
C GLU A 100 -8.63 20.74 13.19
N ASN A 101 -7.62 20.29 12.43
CA ASN A 101 -6.68 19.23 12.83
C ASN A 101 -7.36 17.92 13.23
N ASN A 102 -8.42 17.52 12.53
CA ASN A 102 -9.12 16.28 12.86
C ASN A 102 -8.14 15.09 12.85
N PRO A 103 -8.02 14.33 13.96
CA PRO A 103 -7.00 13.30 14.10
C PRO A 103 -7.16 12.16 13.09
N ALA A 104 -8.36 11.90 12.58
CA ALA A 104 -8.65 10.81 11.63
C ALA A 104 -8.13 11.05 10.20
N ILE A 105 -7.67 12.27 9.87
CA ILE A 105 -7.07 12.56 8.57
C ILE A 105 -5.59 12.15 8.58
N ALA A 106 -5.26 11.05 7.89
CA ALA A 106 -3.90 10.53 7.79
C ALA A 106 -3.02 11.37 6.85
N PRO A 107 -1.67 11.37 7.01
CA PRO A 107 -0.75 12.02 6.10
C PRO A 107 -1.01 11.69 4.62
N SER A 108 -1.18 10.42 4.26
CA SER A 108 -1.47 10.01 2.87
C SER A 108 -2.68 10.72 2.25
N MET A 109 -3.72 11.00 3.04
CA MET A 109 -4.91 11.73 2.59
C MET A 109 -4.59 13.20 2.30
N ILE A 110 -3.70 13.82 3.08
CA ILE A 110 -3.23 15.19 2.87
C ILE A 110 -2.45 15.29 1.55
N TYR A 111 -1.58 14.31 1.24
CA TYR A 111 -0.89 14.25 -0.05
C TYR A 111 -1.85 14.05 -1.22
N ALA A 112 -2.83 13.14 -1.10
CA ALA A 112 -3.84 12.93 -2.13
C ALA A 112 -4.66 14.21 -2.38
N TYR A 113 -5.11 14.89 -1.31
CA TYR A 113 -5.81 16.16 -1.40
C TYR A 113 -4.95 17.24 -2.10
N ALA A 114 -3.70 17.42 -1.68
CA ALA A 114 -2.78 18.40 -2.28
C ALA A 114 -2.54 18.12 -3.77
N ALA A 115 -2.28 16.86 -4.14
CA ALA A 115 -2.09 16.46 -5.53
C ALA A 115 -3.31 16.79 -6.39
N LEU A 116 -4.50 16.44 -5.92
CA LEU A 116 -5.75 16.69 -6.66
C LEU A 116 -6.08 18.18 -6.76
N LYS A 117 -5.78 19.00 -5.74
CA LYS A 117 -5.92 20.46 -5.82
C LYS A 117 -4.97 21.09 -6.84
N GLU A 118 -3.83 20.47 -7.11
CA GLU A 118 -2.84 20.93 -8.10
C GLU A 118 -2.96 20.24 -9.48
N ASN A 119 -4.09 19.59 -9.76
CA ASN A 119 -4.35 18.87 -10.99
C ASN A 119 -3.33 17.77 -11.30
N VAL A 120 -2.85 17.07 -10.27
CA VAL A 120 -1.89 15.97 -10.36
C VAL A 120 -2.59 14.63 -10.09
N PRO A 121 -2.58 13.69 -11.04
CA PRO A 121 -3.01 12.31 -10.81
C PRO A 121 -2.28 11.67 -9.63
N TYR A 122 -3.01 10.86 -8.85
CA TYR A 122 -2.49 10.25 -7.64
C TYR A 122 -2.69 8.73 -7.63
N ALA A 123 -1.63 7.98 -7.36
CA ALA A 123 -1.68 6.54 -7.14
C ALA A 123 -1.26 6.18 -5.71
N ASN A 124 -2.10 5.44 -4.98
CA ASN A 124 -1.76 4.95 -3.66
C ASN A 124 -1.09 3.57 -3.73
N GLY A 125 0.22 3.52 -3.49
CA GLY A 125 1.01 2.27 -3.51
C GLY A 125 0.98 1.47 -2.20
N ALA A 126 0.39 2.02 -1.13
CA ALA A 126 0.26 1.37 0.18
C ALA A 126 -1.20 0.97 0.46
N PRO A 127 -1.49 0.04 1.41
CA PRO A 127 -2.85 -0.42 1.69
C PRO A 127 -3.69 0.54 2.56
N ASN A 128 -3.14 1.70 2.91
CA ASN A 128 -3.74 2.69 3.81
C ASN A 128 -5.07 3.22 3.26
N LEU A 129 -5.94 3.71 4.15
CA LEU A 129 -7.15 4.43 3.76
C LEU A 129 -6.75 5.80 3.18
N THR A 130 -6.97 6.02 1.89
CA THR A 130 -6.52 7.25 1.21
C THR A 130 -7.46 7.66 0.07
N VAL A 131 -7.36 6.99 -1.08
CA VAL A 131 -8.12 7.31 -2.30
C VAL A 131 -9.52 6.69 -2.30
N ASP A 132 -9.72 5.73 -1.41
CA ASP A 132 -10.94 4.96 -1.20
C ASP A 132 -11.96 5.65 -0.27
N ILE A 133 -11.70 6.89 0.19
CA ILE A 133 -12.69 7.69 0.93
C ILE A 133 -13.57 8.55 0.01
N PRO A 134 -14.86 8.76 0.35
CA PRO A 134 -15.78 9.56 -0.46
C PRO A 134 -15.28 10.98 -0.77
N ALA A 135 -14.70 11.69 0.20
CA ALA A 135 -14.22 13.06 0.02
C ALA A 135 -13.14 13.20 -1.08
N ILE A 136 -12.18 12.26 -1.15
CA ILE A 136 -11.12 12.27 -2.16
C ILE A 136 -11.68 11.86 -3.53
N GLN A 137 -12.62 10.92 -3.56
CA GLN A 137 -13.31 10.57 -4.81
C GLN A 137 -14.16 11.71 -5.35
N GLU A 138 -14.84 12.47 -4.48
CA GLU A 138 -15.58 13.67 -4.82
C GLU A 138 -14.66 14.71 -5.45
N LEU A 139 -13.54 15.04 -4.80
CA LEU A 139 -12.54 15.97 -5.31
C LEU A 139 -11.97 15.54 -6.68
N ALA A 140 -11.61 14.25 -6.81
CA ALA A 140 -11.11 13.68 -8.06
C ALA A 140 -12.15 13.80 -9.20
N ARG A 141 -13.44 13.55 -8.93
CA ARG A 141 -14.53 13.71 -9.90
C ARG A 141 -14.73 15.17 -10.28
N ASN A 142 -14.75 16.09 -9.31
CA ASN A 142 -14.93 17.53 -9.54
C ASN A 142 -13.83 18.08 -10.46
N ASN A 143 -12.58 17.67 -10.23
CA ASN A 143 -11.44 18.13 -11.01
C ASN A 143 -11.17 17.28 -12.27
N ARG A 144 -11.89 16.16 -12.45
CA ARG A 144 -11.71 15.18 -13.54
C ARG A 144 -10.27 14.62 -13.60
N ILE A 145 -9.70 14.32 -12.43
CA ILE A 145 -8.35 13.79 -12.29
C ILE A 145 -8.43 12.30 -11.93
N PRO A 146 -7.66 11.42 -12.60
CA PRO A 146 -7.63 10.01 -12.23
C PRO A 146 -6.91 9.78 -10.90
N ILE A 147 -7.50 8.88 -10.11
CA ILE A 147 -6.90 8.28 -8.91
C ILE A 147 -6.81 6.77 -9.08
N SER A 148 -5.79 6.15 -8.49
CA SER A 148 -5.60 4.69 -8.52
C SER A 148 -5.12 4.18 -7.16
N GLY A 149 -5.39 2.92 -6.87
CA GLY A 149 -4.99 2.27 -5.63
C GLY A 149 -5.96 1.15 -5.24
N LYS A 150 -5.62 0.36 -4.22
CA LYS A 150 -4.47 0.54 -3.31
C LYS A 150 -3.60 -0.71 -3.22
N ASP A 151 -2.40 -0.52 -2.69
CA ASP A 151 -1.37 -1.54 -2.45
C ASP A 151 -0.74 -2.17 -3.71
N PHE A 152 0.59 -2.10 -3.82
CA PHE A 152 1.31 -2.74 -4.93
C PHE A 152 1.21 -4.27 -4.87
N LYS A 153 0.88 -4.88 -6.02
CA LYS A 153 0.77 -6.33 -6.16
C LYS A 153 2.04 -6.92 -6.79
N THR A 154 3.08 -7.08 -5.97
CA THR A 154 4.45 -7.42 -6.42
C THR A 154 4.78 -8.90 -6.25
N GLY A 155 4.65 -9.43 -5.02
CA GLY A 155 5.16 -10.74 -4.63
C GLY A 155 4.08 -11.82 -4.40
N GLN A 156 3.81 -12.15 -3.14
CA GLN A 156 2.91 -13.26 -2.79
C GLN A 156 1.47 -13.05 -3.30
N THR A 157 0.94 -11.83 -3.21
CA THR A 157 -0.41 -11.53 -3.71
C THR A 157 -0.49 -11.68 -5.23
N LEU A 158 0.59 -11.39 -5.97
CA LEU A 158 0.66 -11.68 -7.41
C LEU A 158 0.46 -13.18 -7.66
N MET A 159 1.22 -14.03 -6.95
CA MET A 159 1.10 -15.49 -7.05
C MET A 159 -0.32 -15.98 -6.73
N LYS A 160 -0.98 -15.43 -5.70
CA LYS A 160 -2.39 -15.75 -5.42
C LYS A 160 -3.30 -15.44 -6.60
N THR A 161 -3.12 -14.28 -7.23
CA THR A 161 -3.94 -13.88 -8.39
C THR A 161 -3.62 -14.64 -9.67
N ILE A 162 -2.49 -15.35 -9.74
CA ILE A 162 -2.16 -16.28 -10.82
C ILE A 162 -2.80 -17.65 -10.56
N LEU A 163 -2.71 -18.14 -9.33
CA LEU A 163 -3.14 -19.50 -8.97
C LEU A 163 -4.66 -19.61 -8.77
N ALA A 164 -5.28 -18.68 -8.04
CA ALA A 164 -6.70 -18.76 -7.70
C ALA A 164 -7.63 -18.85 -8.93
N PRO A 165 -7.42 -18.10 -10.03
CA PRO A 165 -8.22 -18.28 -11.24
C PRO A 165 -8.07 -19.67 -11.85
N GLY A 166 -6.88 -20.28 -11.80
CA GLY A 166 -6.64 -21.63 -12.29
C GLY A 166 -7.38 -22.69 -11.47
N LEU A 167 -7.38 -22.56 -10.13
CA LEU A 167 -8.16 -23.43 -9.24
C LEU A 167 -9.65 -23.36 -9.56
N LYS A 168 -10.17 -22.13 -9.70
CA LYS A 168 -11.57 -21.90 -10.08
C LYS A 168 -11.91 -22.45 -11.46
N ALA A 169 -11.06 -22.22 -12.46
CA ALA A 169 -11.28 -22.70 -13.81
C ALA A 169 -11.35 -24.24 -13.90
N ARG A 170 -10.73 -24.93 -12.95
CA ARG A 170 -10.78 -26.40 -12.81
C ARG A 170 -11.79 -26.88 -11.77
N LEU A 171 -12.54 -25.98 -11.14
CA LEU A 171 -13.48 -26.26 -10.05
C LEU A 171 -12.85 -27.08 -8.92
N LEU A 172 -11.59 -26.80 -8.60
CA LEU A 172 -10.93 -27.37 -7.42
C LEU A 172 -11.40 -26.56 -6.20
N GLY A 173 -11.95 -27.26 -5.22
CA GLY A 173 -12.41 -26.67 -3.96
C GLY A 173 -11.25 -26.35 -3.03
N LEU A 174 -11.49 -25.50 -2.05
CA LEU A 174 -10.51 -25.12 -1.03
C LEU A 174 -10.96 -25.56 0.36
N SER A 175 -10.06 -26.20 1.10
CA SER A 175 -10.19 -26.39 2.54
C SER A 175 -9.42 -25.33 3.32
N GLY A 176 -8.31 -24.84 2.76
CA GLY A 176 -7.51 -23.80 3.41
C GLY A 176 -6.47 -23.16 2.50
N TRP A 177 -6.12 -21.90 2.81
CA TRP A 177 -5.02 -21.17 2.21
C TRP A 177 -4.26 -20.43 3.31
N PHE A 178 -3.12 -20.98 3.73
CA PHE A 178 -2.25 -20.38 4.71
C PHE A 178 -1.09 -19.68 4.00
N SER A 179 -0.88 -18.41 4.29
CA SER A 179 0.18 -17.59 3.71
C SER A 179 1.02 -16.97 4.80
N THR A 180 2.33 -17.19 4.78
CA THR A 180 3.28 -16.52 5.68
C THR A 180 4.40 -15.89 4.88
N ASN A 181 4.98 -14.81 5.38
CA ASN A 181 6.08 -14.10 4.74
C ASN A 181 7.11 -13.65 5.77
N ILE A 182 8.37 -13.56 5.36
CA ILE A 182 9.43 -12.88 6.09
C ILE A 182 10.07 -11.79 5.22
N LEU A 183 10.42 -10.67 5.85
CA LEU A 183 11.20 -9.58 5.26
C LEU A 183 11.90 -8.79 6.37
N GLY A 184 13.03 -8.17 6.06
CA GLY A 184 13.90 -7.50 7.03
C GLY A 184 14.23 -6.04 6.71
N ASN A 185 13.59 -5.46 5.70
CA ASN A 185 13.74 -4.05 5.35
C ASN A 185 12.82 -3.17 6.23
N ARG A 186 12.84 -1.86 5.99
CA ARG A 186 12.03 -0.88 6.73
C ARG A 186 10.52 -1.13 6.60
N ASP A 187 10.06 -1.70 5.49
CA ASP A 187 8.65 -2.08 5.36
C ASP A 187 8.30 -3.19 6.36
N GLY A 188 9.16 -4.21 6.49
CA GLY A 188 9.02 -5.24 7.52
C GLY A 188 8.98 -4.68 8.95
N GLU A 189 9.85 -3.72 9.26
CA GLU A 189 9.89 -3.07 10.58
C GLU A 189 8.59 -2.31 10.89
N VAL A 190 8.02 -1.60 9.91
CA VAL A 190 6.73 -0.90 10.06
C VAL A 190 5.58 -1.89 10.22
N LEU A 191 5.59 -2.98 9.46
CA LEU A 191 4.55 -4.03 9.52
C LEU A 191 4.63 -4.91 10.76
N ASP A 192 5.68 -4.78 11.60
CA ASP A 192 5.76 -5.38 12.93
C ASP A 192 4.86 -4.65 13.96
N ASP A 193 4.29 -3.49 13.60
CA ASP A 193 3.20 -2.89 14.34
C ASP A 193 1.85 -3.54 13.99
N PRO A 194 1.05 -4.01 14.98
CA PRO A 194 -0.21 -4.70 14.72
C PRO A 194 -1.25 -3.88 13.93
N MET A 195 -1.27 -2.55 14.09
CA MET A 195 -2.24 -1.69 13.39
C MET A 195 -1.83 -1.45 11.95
N SER A 196 -0.54 -1.27 11.67
CA SER A 196 -0.03 -1.23 10.30
C SER A 196 -0.19 -2.58 9.59
N PHE A 197 0.04 -3.69 10.31
CA PHE A 197 -0.20 -5.03 9.80
C PHE A 197 -1.66 -5.25 9.40
N LYS A 198 -2.62 -4.77 10.20
CA LYS A 198 -4.06 -4.92 9.92
C LYS A 198 -4.45 -4.33 8.55
N SER A 199 -3.88 -3.20 8.13
CA SER A 199 -4.08 -2.63 6.78
C SER A 199 -3.68 -3.61 5.68
N LYS A 200 -2.55 -4.32 5.86
CA LYS A 200 -2.05 -5.32 4.90
C LYS A 200 -2.82 -6.64 4.98
N GLU A 201 -3.31 -7.02 6.15
CA GLU A 201 -4.12 -8.23 6.34
C GLU A 201 -5.45 -8.09 5.58
N VAL A 202 -6.20 -6.99 5.80
CA VAL A 202 -7.50 -6.76 5.14
C VAL A 202 -7.39 -6.77 3.62
N SER A 203 -6.40 -6.06 3.05
CA SER A 203 -6.19 -6.02 1.59
C SER A 203 -5.83 -7.37 0.98
N LYS A 204 -5.06 -8.21 1.70
CA LYS A 204 -4.64 -9.54 1.23
C LYS A 204 -5.72 -10.62 1.38
N LEU A 205 -6.69 -10.43 2.27
CA LEU A 205 -7.80 -11.36 2.45
C LEU A 205 -8.84 -11.23 1.33
N GLY A 206 -9.21 -9.99 0.95
CA GLY A 206 -10.31 -9.75 0.01
C GLY A 206 -10.09 -10.27 -1.43
N VAL A 207 -8.84 -10.50 -1.84
CA VAL A 207 -8.53 -10.90 -3.23
C VAL A 207 -9.11 -12.26 -3.61
N LEU A 208 -9.14 -13.21 -2.68
CA LEU A 208 -9.65 -14.56 -2.95
C LEU A 208 -11.18 -14.58 -3.05
N GLU A 209 -11.87 -13.83 -2.20
CA GLU A 209 -13.33 -13.71 -2.23
C GLU A 209 -13.82 -13.22 -3.59
N TYR A 210 -13.17 -12.19 -4.14
CA TYR A 210 -13.50 -11.67 -5.47
C TYR A 210 -13.28 -12.70 -6.59
N ILE A 211 -12.13 -13.39 -6.58
CA ILE A 211 -11.77 -14.33 -7.65
C ILE A 211 -12.64 -15.58 -7.58
N LEU A 212 -12.72 -16.22 -6.41
CA LEU A 212 -13.34 -17.54 -6.22
C LEU A 212 -14.87 -17.46 -6.22
N GLN A 213 -15.44 -16.31 -5.86
CA GLN A 213 -16.89 -16.07 -5.81
C GLN A 213 -17.64 -17.13 -4.95
N PRO A 214 -17.41 -17.16 -3.61
CA PRO A 214 -18.06 -18.13 -2.72
C PRO A 214 -19.59 -18.16 -2.83
N LYS A 215 -20.23 -17.01 -3.05
CA LYS A 215 -21.70 -16.92 -3.25
C LYS A 215 -22.20 -17.66 -4.49
N VAL A 216 -21.34 -17.86 -5.50
CA VAL A 216 -21.66 -18.56 -6.75
C VAL A 216 -21.28 -20.05 -6.64
N TYR A 217 -20.18 -20.35 -5.95
CA TYR A 217 -19.66 -21.71 -5.77
C TYR A 217 -19.52 -22.06 -4.27
N PRO A 218 -20.63 -22.12 -3.52
CA PRO A 218 -20.59 -22.25 -2.06
C PRO A 218 -19.94 -23.56 -1.61
N ASP A 219 -20.24 -24.67 -2.30
CA ASP A 219 -19.69 -25.99 -1.98
C ASP A 219 -18.15 -26.05 -2.10
N LEU A 220 -17.56 -25.17 -2.91
CA LEU A 220 -16.12 -25.14 -3.16
C LEU A 220 -15.39 -24.11 -2.28
N TYR A 221 -16.03 -22.99 -1.96
CA TYR A 221 -15.33 -21.80 -1.44
C TYR A 221 -16.03 -21.06 -0.29
N ASP A 222 -17.16 -21.53 0.24
CA ASP A 222 -17.85 -20.83 1.34
C ASP A 222 -17.13 -20.98 2.70
N ASN A 223 -16.52 -22.14 2.95
CA ASN A 223 -16.04 -22.52 4.28
C ASN A 223 -14.55 -22.89 4.34
N TYR A 224 -13.71 -22.30 3.49
CA TYR A 224 -12.26 -22.52 3.56
C TYR A 224 -11.59 -21.61 4.59
N TYR A 225 -10.54 -22.12 5.24
CA TYR A 225 -9.77 -21.34 6.20
C TYR A 225 -8.69 -20.49 5.50
N HIS A 226 -8.74 -19.16 5.63
CA HIS A 226 -7.73 -18.26 5.05
C HIS A 226 -6.93 -17.55 6.15
N LYS A 227 -5.60 -17.67 6.12
CA LYS A 227 -4.72 -16.97 7.05
C LYS A 227 -3.54 -16.29 6.37
N VAL A 228 -3.24 -15.07 6.80
CA VAL A 228 -2.06 -14.31 6.36
C VAL A 228 -1.21 -13.94 7.57
N ARG A 229 0.11 -14.12 7.43
CA ARG A 229 1.14 -13.70 8.39
C ARG A 229 2.27 -12.99 7.66
N ILE A 230 2.81 -11.95 8.30
CA ILE A 230 4.04 -11.26 7.88
C ILE A 230 4.86 -11.15 9.16
N ASN A 231 6.12 -11.57 9.10
CA ASN A 231 7.01 -11.56 10.24
C ASN A 231 8.25 -10.74 9.89
N TYR A 232 8.61 -9.81 10.76
CA TYR A 232 9.85 -9.08 10.61
C TYR A 232 11.04 -9.99 10.93
N TYR A 233 11.95 -10.14 9.97
CA TYR A 233 13.16 -10.95 10.11
C TYR A 233 14.35 -10.19 9.53
N PRO A 234 15.06 -9.39 10.36
CA PRO A 234 16.09 -8.45 9.92
C PRO A 234 17.15 -9.04 8.97
N PRO A 235 17.66 -10.27 9.17
CA PRO A 235 18.71 -10.82 8.31
C PRO A 235 18.35 -10.92 6.81
N ARG A 236 17.05 -10.91 6.45
CA ARG A 236 16.64 -10.97 5.04
C ARG A 236 16.78 -9.68 4.28
N GLY A 237 16.80 -8.52 4.96
CA GLY A 237 16.74 -7.22 4.30
C GLY A 237 15.57 -7.16 3.31
N ASP A 238 15.83 -6.75 2.08
CA ASP A 238 14.84 -6.66 0.99
C ASP A 238 14.49 -8.01 0.33
N ASN A 239 15.21 -9.09 0.66
CA ASN A 239 14.97 -10.42 0.08
C ASN A 239 13.78 -11.09 0.78
N LYS A 240 12.58 -10.64 0.42
CA LYS A 240 11.33 -11.18 0.91
C LYS A 240 11.15 -12.64 0.49
N GLU A 241 10.66 -13.45 1.41
CA GLU A 241 10.26 -14.84 1.15
C GLU A 241 8.81 -15.01 1.56
N GLY A 242 8.03 -15.71 0.73
CA GLY A 242 6.62 -15.98 0.95
C GLY A 242 6.31 -17.46 0.73
N TRP A 243 5.66 -18.07 1.72
CA TRP A 243 5.20 -19.45 1.64
C TRP A 243 3.67 -19.49 1.65
N ASP A 244 3.12 -20.28 0.75
CA ASP A 244 1.70 -20.60 0.73
C ASP A 244 1.51 -22.11 0.84
N ASN A 245 0.70 -22.53 1.80
CA ASN A 245 0.09 -23.85 1.84
C ASN A 245 -1.36 -23.74 1.40
N ILE A 246 -1.71 -24.41 0.31
CA ILE A 246 -3.05 -24.38 -0.27
C ILE A 246 -3.60 -25.81 -0.23
N ASP A 247 -4.54 -26.04 0.68
CA ASP A 247 -5.25 -27.30 0.83
C ASP A 247 -6.46 -27.28 -0.11
N ILE A 248 -6.41 -28.12 -1.14
CA ILE A 248 -7.44 -28.21 -2.18
C ILE A 248 -8.10 -29.59 -2.14
N PHE A 249 -9.29 -29.69 -2.71
CA PHE A 249 -9.94 -30.97 -2.98
C PHE A 249 -10.53 -31.01 -4.39
N GLY A 250 -10.64 -32.21 -4.93
CA GLY A 250 -11.16 -32.45 -6.28
C GLY A 250 -12.30 -33.46 -6.28
N TRP A 251 -12.39 -34.24 -7.35
CA TRP A 251 -13.41 -35.28 -7.49
C TRP A 251 -13.37 -36.27 -6.31
N LEU A 252 -14.57 -36.64 -5.83
CA LEU A 252 -14.78 -37.49 -4.64
C LEU A 252 -14.18 -36.92 -3.34
N ASP A 253 -14.02 -35.60 -3.25
CA ASP A 253 -13.47 -34.90 -2.09
C ASP A 253 -12.05 -35.34 -1.70
N TYR A 254 -11.30 -35.90 -2.66
CA TYR A 254 -9.92 -36.34 -2.40
C TYR A 254 -9.03 -35.13 -2.11
N PRO A 255 -8.40 -35.07 -0.93
CA PRO A 255 -7.57 -33.95 -0.53
C PRO A 255 -6.23 -33.98 -1.25
N MET A 256 -5.76 -32.79 -1.62
CA MET A 256 -4.44 -32.56 -2.22
C MET A 256 -3.86 -31.25 -1.67
N GLN A 257 -2.58 -31.00 -1.96
CA GLN A 257 -1.92 -29.78 -1.52
C GLN A 257 -1.10 -29.14 -2.65
N ILE A 258 -1.11 -27.82 -2.69
CA ILE A 258 -0.16 -27.02 -3.45
C ILE A 258 0.69 -26.24 -2.44
N LYS A 259 2.02 -26.35 -2.59
CA LYS A 259 2.99 -25.56 -1.83
C LYS A 259 3.64 -24.57 -2.78
N VAL A 260 3.68 -23.31 -2.38
CA VAL A 260 4.41 -22.27 -3.08
C VAL A 260 5.46 -21.73 -2.15
N ASP A 261 6.70 -21.67 -2.62
CA ASP A 261 7.78 -20.97 -1.97
C ASP A 261 8.33 -19.93 -2.96
N PHE A 262 8.19 -18.65 -2.62
CA PHE A 262 8.58 -17.56 -3.47
C PHE A 262 9.59 -16.64 -2.79
N LEU A 263 10.85 -16.81 -3.18
CA LEU A 263 11.96 -15.94 -2.83
C LEU A 263 12.05 -14.83 -3.86
N CYS A 264 11.92 -13.59 -3.41
CA CYS A 264 11.90 -12.41 -4.28
C CYS A 264 12.63 -11.23 -3.64
N ARG A 265 12.92 -10.21 -4.46
CA ARG A 265 13.40 -8.91 -3.99
C ARG A 265 12.24 -7.94 -4.11
N ASP A 266 11.71 -7.48 -2.98
CA ASP A 266 10.44 -6.76 -2.98
C ASP A 266 10.57 -5.44 -3.73
N SER A 267 11.67 -4.71 -3.53
CA SER A 267 11.96 -3.45 -4.22
C SER A 267 12.29 -3.60 -5.71
N ILE A 268 12.58 -4.81 -6.21
CA ILE A 268 12.80 -5.07 -7.64
C ILE A 268 11.47 -5.39 -8.35
N LEU A 269 10.49 -5.93 -7.61
CA LEU A 269 9.17 -6.24 -8.14
C LEU A 269 8.18 -5.07 -8.05
N ALA A 270 8.40 -4.14 -7.11
CA ALA A 270 7.65 -2.91 -6.96
C ALA A 270 8.00 -1.89 -8.05
#